data_AF-K9BBU5-F1
#
_entry.id   AF-K9BBU5-F1
#
_cell.length_a   1.000
_cell.length_b   1.000
_cell.length_c   1.000
_cell.angle_alpha   90.00
_cell.angle_beta   90.00
_cell.angle_gamma   90.00
#
_symmetry.space_group_name_H-M   'P 1'
#
loop_
_entity.id
_entity.type
_entity.pdbx_description
1 polymer ?
#
loop_
_entity_poly.entity_id
_entity_poly.type
_entity_poly.pdbx_seq_one_letter_code
_entity_poly.pdbx_strand_id
1 'polypeptide(L)' 'MGYLYLDYRQTGGYQRNSDGYYGYTFPADNGLKKVEDCKLANTEYPREAPVSKEWMEGCKKYFEIH' A
#
# COMPACT_ATOMS: atom_id res chain seq x y z
N MET A 1 14.65 7.21 20.37
CA MET A 1 13.73 7.32 19.20
C MET A 1 13.76 6.01 18.39
N GLY A 2 13.14 4.93 18.86
CA GLY A 2 13.11 3.64 18.13
C GLY A 2 11.70 3.21 17.72
N TYR A 3 10.73 3.42 18.62
CA TYR A 3 9.35 2.97 18.43
C TYR A 3 8.62 3.64 17.25
N LEU A 4 8.85 4.94 17.03
CA LEU A 4 8.24 5.69 15.93
C LEU A 4 8.69 5.21 14.54
N TYR A 5 9.95 4.78 14.40
CA TYR A 5 10.50 4.36 13.12
C TYR A 5 10.04 2.93 12.73
N LEU A 6 9.89 2.05 13.74
CA LEU A 6 9.32 0.72 13.55
C LEU A 6 7.83 0.81 13.17
N ASP A 7 7.06 1.67 13.82
CA ASP A 7 5.65 1.89 13.49
C ASP A 7 5.49 2.53 12.09
N TYR A 8 6.40 3.44 11.70
CA TYR A 8 6.46 4.01 10.35
C TYR A 8 6.69 2.95 9.26
N ARG A 9 7.60 1.99 9.48
CA ARG A 9 7.82 0.88 8.52
C ARG A 9 6.71 -0.17 8.54
N GLN A 10 5.86 -0.20 9.55
CA GLN A 10 4.70 -1.09 9.60
C GLN A 10 3.47 -0.47 8.93
N THR A 11 3.35 0.86 8.97
CA THR A 11 2.18 1.59 8.48
C THR A 11 2.43 2.41 7.23
N GLY A 12 3.68 2.56 6.80
CA GLY A 12 4.07 3.52 5.76
C GLY A 12 3.89 5.00 6.18
N GLY A 13 3.60 5.25 7.46
CA GLY A 13 3.16 6.54 7.97
C GLY A 13 1.68 6.84 7.73
N TYR A 14 0.88 5.86 7.33
CA TYR A 14 -0.57 6.00 7.18
C TYR A 14 -1.31 5.65 8.47
N GLN A 15 -2.47 6.28 8.67
CA GLN A 15 -3.37 5.91 9.76
C GLN A 15 -3.94 4.52 9.49
N ARG A 16 -3.97 3.65 10.51
CA ARG A 16 -4.59 2.32 10.39
C ARG A 16 -6.04 2.46 9.91
N ASN A 17 -6.43 1.61 8.97
CA ASN A 17 -7.72 1.63 8.27
C ASN A 17 -7.95 2.78 7.27
N SER A 18 -6.92 3.57 6.94
CA SER A 18 -6.99 4.50 5.80
C SER A 18 -6.75 3.76 4.48
N ASP A 19 -7.19 4.35 3.37
CA ASP A 19 -6.95 3.81 2.04
C ASP A 19 -5.45 3.65 1.76
N GLY A 20 -4.64 4.64 2.14
CA GLY A 20 -3.19 4.56 2.04
C GLY A 20 -2.57 3.44 2.87
N TYR A 21 -3.13 3.13 4.05
CA TYR A 21 -2.69 1.97 4.84
C TYR A 21 -3.03 0.66 4.13
N TYR A 22 -4.24 0.50 3.61
CA TYR A 22 -4.61 -0.69 2.84
C TYR A 22 -3.79 -0.85 1.57
N GLY A 23 -3.47 0.26 0.90
CA GLY A 23 -2.55 0.26 -0.23
C GLY A 23 -1.14 -0.15 0.18
N TYR A 24 -0.65 0.34 1.31
CA TYR A 24 0.68 0.03 1.83
C TYR A 24 0.85 -1.44 2.20
N THR A 25 -0.16 -2.09 2.79
CA THR A 25 -0.07 -3.51 3.16
C THR A 25 -0.35 -4.44 1.99
N PHE A 26 -1.06 -3.99 0.96
CA PHE A 26 -1.45 -4.81 -0.19
C PHE A 26 -0.28 -5.54 -0.88
N PRO A 27 0.88 -4.92 -1.17
CA PRO A 27 2.04 -5.62 -1.70
C PRO A 27 2.53 -6.77 -0.82
N ALA A 28 2.58 -6.57 0.50
CA ALA A 28 3.00 -7.60 1.44
C ALA A 28 1.99 -8.75 1.51
N ASP A 29 0.70 -8.43 1.59
CA ASP A 29 -0.40 -9.41 1.62
C ASP A 29 -0.47 -10.26 0.33
N ASN A 30 -0.14 -9.67 -0.82
CA ASN A 30 -0.21 -10.34 -2.13
C ASN A 30 1.14 -10.81 -2.66
N GLY A 31 2.23 -10.64 -1.90
CA GLY A 31 3.57 -11.05 -2.30
C GLY A 31 4.08 -10.36 -3.58
N LEU A 32 3.64 -9.12 -3.81
CA LEU A 32 4.03 -8.35 -5.00
C LEU A 32 5.52 -8.00 -4.96
N LYS A 33 6.16 -8.04 -6.13
CA LYS A 33 7.60 -7.80 -6.26
C LYS A 33 7.93 -6.51 -7.00
N LYS A 34 6.95 -5.87 -7.64
CA LYS A 34 7.15 -4.66 -8.42
C LYS A 34 6.05 -3.65 -8.13
N VAL A 35 6.43 -2.37 -8.13
CA VAL A 35 5.50 -1.25 -7.97
C VAL A 35 4.45 -1.16 -9.08
N GLU A 36 4.75 -1.71 -10.26
CA GLU A 36 3.82 -1.76 -11.39
C GLU A 36 2.59 -2.62 -11.09
N ASP A 37 2.77 -3.63 -10.22
CA ASP A 37 1.71 -4.54 -9.78
C ASP A 37 0.70 -3.84 -8.85
N CYS A 38 0.99 -2.64 -8.34
CA CYS A 38 -0.01 -1.81 -7.65
C CYS A 38 -1.23 -1.49 -8.51
N LYS A 39 -1.11 -1.58 -9.84
CA LYS A 39 -2.24 -1.39 -10.77
C LYS A 39 -3.08 -2.65 -10.93
N LEU A 40 -2.63 -3.83 -10.46
CA LEU A 40 -3.38 -5.09 -10.54
C LEU A 40 -4.73 -5.00 -9.82
N ALA A 41 -4.80 -4.27 -8.70
CA ALA A 41 -6.06 -4.06 -7.97
C ALA A 41 -7.18 -3.46 -8.87
N ASN A 42 -6.82 -2.62 -9.85
CA ASN A 42 -7.77 -2.06 -10.81
C ASN A 42 -8.08 -2.96 -12.01
N THR A 43 -7.27 -4.01 -12.24
CA THR A 43 -7.37 -4.87 -13.44
C THR A 43 -7.97 -6.24 -13.15
N GLU A 44 -7.78 -6.78 -11.94
CA GLU A 44 -8.41 -8.04 -11.53
C GLU A 44 -9.90 -7.88 -11.21
N TYR A 45 -10.33 -6.69 -10.77
CA TYR A 45 -11.72 -6.39 -10.44
C TYR A 45 -12.26 -5.19 -11.24
N PRO A 46 -12.38 -5.30 -12.58
CA PRO A 46 -12.78 -4.18 -13.46
C PRO A 46 -14.23 -3.71 -13.24
N ARG A 47 -15.01 -4.40 -12.40
CA ARG A 47 -16.38 -4.03 -12.02
C ARG A 47 -16.45 -3.29 -10.68
N GLU A 48 -15.36 -3.27 -9.92
CA GLU A 48 -15.26 -2.49 -8.69
C GLU A 48 -14.77 -1.08 -8.98
N ALA A 49 -15.08 -0.16 -8.07
CA ALA A 49 -14.57 1.20 -8.19
C ALA A 49 -13.04 1.16 -8.18
N PRO A 50 -12.38 1.95 -9.04
CA PRO A 50 -10.93 2.00 -9.06
C PRO A 50 -10.41 2.42 -7.68
N VAL A 51 -9.29 1.83 -7.27
CA VAL A 51 -8.64 2.17 -5.99
C VAL A 51 -8.35 3.67 -5.94
N SER A 52 -8.48 4.24 -4.74
CA SER A 52 -8.27 5.68 -4.55
C SER A 52 -6.81 6.07 -4.79
N LYS A 53 -6.58 7.37 -5.04
CA LYS A 53 -5.22 7.90 -5.19
C LYS A 53 -4.36 7.61 -3.96
N GLU A 54 -4.93 7.77 -2.76
CA GLU A 54 -4.22 7.52 -1.50
C GLU A 54 -3.79 6.06 -1.38
N TRP A 55 -4.66 5.12 -1.74
CA TRP A 55 -4.34 3.69 -1.80
C TRP A 55 -3.15 3.43 -2.73
N MET A 56 -3.17 4.03 -3.92
CA MET A 56 -2.10 3.85 -4.91
C MET A 56 -0.78 4.46 -4.46
N GLU A 57 -0.81 5.57 -3.70
CA GLU A 57 0.37 6.13 -3.04
C GLU A 57 0.89 5.21 -1.95
N GLY A 58 0.00 4.63 -1.13
CA GLY A 58 0.35 3.64 -0.11
C GLY A 58 1.09 2.45 -0.70
N CYS A 59 0.56 1.88 -1.78
CA CYS A 59 1.16 0.74 -2.45
C CYS A 59 2.56 1.05 -3.00
N LYS A 60 2.77 2.23 -3.59
CA LYS A 60 4.11 2.65 -4.03
C LYS A 60 5.06 2.82 -2.86
N LYS A 61 4.57 3.41 -1.78
CA LYS A 61 5.37 3.70 -0.58
C LYS A 61 5.92 2.45 0.09
N TYR A 62 5.23 1.31 -0.05
CA TYR A 62 5.78 0.02 0.36
C TYR A 62 7.14 -0.26 -0.29
N PHE A 63 7.24 -0.13 -1.61
CA PHE A 63 8.47 -0.37 -2.38
C PHE A 63 9.54 0.73 -2.22
N GLU A 64 9.18 1.89 -1.70
CA GLU A 64 10.16 2.92 -1.32
C GLU A 64 10.83 2.61 0.03
N ILE A 65 10.14 1.86 0.89
CA ILE A 65 10.60 1.53 2.25
C ILE A 65 11.26 0.14 2.31
N HIS A 66 10.79 -0.81 1.51
CA HIS A 66 11.25 -2.21 1.45
C HIS A 66 11.80 -2.55 0.08
#